data_AF-A0AAW0H0W8-F1
#
_entry.id   AF-A0AAW0H0W8-F1
#
_cell.length_a   1.000
_cell.length_b   1.000
_cell.length_c   1.000
_cell.angle_alpha   90.00
_cell.angle_beta   90.00
_cell.angle_gamma   90.00
#
_symmetry.space_group_name_H-M   'P 1'
#
loop_
_entity.id
_entity.type
_entity.pdbx_description
1 polymer ?
#
loop_
_entity_poly.entity_id
_entity_poly.type
_entity_poly.pdbx_seq_one_letter_code
_entity_poly.pdbx_strand_id
1 'polypeptide(L)'
;MVDWSGYEACRAEGASAFQRWKCSLPFAPFGPVRFSEKIQRFTPFSLGFEFLPGETYYYISVPTPESSGRCLRLQVSVCCKGSGSESAHPVGSPGESGTSGWRGEHAPSPLSLLLLLLLPILRLLRVL
;
A
#
# COMPACT_ATOMS: atom_id res chain seq x y z
N MET A 1 11.23 0.74 -11.42
CA MET A 1 11.49 0.98 -9.98
C MET A 1 12.94 1.37 -9.85
N VAL A 2 13.24 2.27 -8.93
CA VAL A 2 14.56 2.86 -8.71
C VAL A 2 14.82 2.97 -7.21
N ASP A 3 16.08 3.24 -6.85
CA ASP A 3 16.42 3.68 -5.50
C ASP A 3 16.10 5.18 -5.29
N TRP A 4 16.39 5.69 -4.09
CA TRP A 4 16.16 7.10 -3.74
C TRP A 4 16.93 8.08 -4.65
N SER A 5 18.17 7.75 -5.02
CA SER A 5 18.99 8.62 -5.87
C SER A 5 18.42 8.72 -7.29
N GLY A 6 17.99 7.60 -7.86
CA GLY A 6 17.33 7.55 -9.16
C GLY A 6 15.97 8.24 -9.15
N TYR A 7 15.24 8.14 -8.03
CA TYR A 7 13.97 8.85 -7.84
C TYR A 7 14.16 10.36 -7.89
N GLU A 8 15.10 10.89 -7.11
CA GLU A 8 15.40 12.32 -7.06
C GLU A 8 15.91 12.86 -8.40
N ALA A 9 16.73 12.08 -9.10
CA ALA A 9 17.34 12.47 -10.37
C ALA A 9 16.49 12.15 -11.62
N CYS A 10 15.32 11.49 -11.47
CA CYS A 10 14.58 10.93 -12.61
C CYS A 10 15.44 10.02 -13.52
N ARG A 11 16.34 9.21 -12.94
CA ARG A 11 17.21 8.28 -13.69
C ARG A 11 16.96 6.84 -13.29
N ALA A 12 16.87 5.98 -14.29
CA ALA A 12 16.74 4.53 -14.13
C ALA A 12 17.99 3.84 -14.68
N GLU A 13 19.13 4.05 -14.00
CA GLU A 13 20.45 3.56 -14.40
C GLU A 13 21.05 2.67 -13.31
N GLY A 14 21.97 1.78 -13.68
CA GLY A 14 22.68 0.90 -12.75
C GLY A 14 21.87 -0.31 -12.30
N ALA A 15 22.46 -1.10 -11.41
CA ALA A 15 21.90 -2.38 -10.95
C ALA A 15 20.69 -2.22 -10.00
N SER A 16 20.52 -1.05 -9.38
CA SER A 16 19.39 -0.75 -8.49
C SER A 16 18.12 -0.34 -9.25
N ALA A 17 18.23 -0.08 -10.55
CA ALA A 17 17.10 0.27 -11.41
C ALA A 17 16.64 -0.94 -12.22
N PHE A 18 15.33 -1.16 -12.26
CA PHE A 18 14.75 -2.26 -13.03
C PHE A 18 13.36 -1.92 -13.56
N GLN A 19 13.09 -2.39 -14.77
CA GLN A 19 11.84 -2.13 -15.47
C GLN A 19 10.72 -3.01 -14.88
N ARG A 20 9.67 -2.37 -14.38
CA ARG A 20 8.48 -3.06 -13.84
C ARG A 20 7.39 -3.26 -14.87
N TRP A 21 7.26 -2.27 -15.74
CA TRP A 21 6.21 -2.21 -16.74
C TRP A 21 6.70 -1.37 -17.91
N LYS A 22 6.17 -1.65 -19.10
CA LYS A 22 6.40 -0.86 -20.30
C LYS A 22 5.05 -0.45 -20.89
N CYS A 23 4.77 0.85 -20.92
CA CYS A 23 3.60 1.38 -21.59
C CYS A 23 3.82 1.41 -23.10
N SER A 24 3.49 0.32 -23.80
CA SER A 24 3.72 0.16 -25.25
C SER A 24 2.47 0.31 -26.12
N LEU A 25 1.28 0.33 -25.52
CA LEU A 25 -0.01 0.34 -26.24
C LEU A 25 -0.81 1.61 -25.91
N PRO A 26 -0.50 2.76 -26.54
CA PRO A 26 -1.18 4.03 -26.27
C PRO A 26 -2.66 4.02 -26.71
N PHE A 27 -3.01 3.23 -27.73
CA PHE A 27 -4.36 3.12 -28.29
C PHE A 27 -4.93 1.71 -28.09
N ALA A 28 -4.81 1.18 -26.87
CA ALA A 28 -5.33 -0.15 -26.57
C ALA A 28 -6.86 -0.21 -26.79
N PRO A 29 -7.38 -1.25 -27.48
CA PRO A 29 -8.77 -1.30 -27.96
C PRO A 29 -9.80 -1.37 -26.83
N PHE A 30 -9.40 -1.78 -25.62
CA PHE A 30 -10.27 -1.96 -24.47
C PHE A 30 -9.95 -0.98 -23.32
N GLY A 31 -9.35 0.17 -23.66
CA GLY A 31 -8.95 1.20 -22.69
C GLY A 31 -7.53 1.02 -22.15
N PRO A 32 -7.10 1.87 -21.20
CA PRO A 32 -5.73 1.89 -20.70
C PRO A 32 -5.28 0.54 -20.13
N VAL A 33 -4.10 0.08 -20.55
CA VAL A 33 -3.53 -1.17 -20.03
C VAL A 33 -3.11 -0.98 -18.57
N ARG A 34 -3.60 -1.86 -17.69
CA ARG A 34 -3.36 -1.76 -16.25
C ARG A 34 -2.15 -2.58 -15.84
N PHE A 35 -1.26 -1.93 -15.10
CA PHE A 35 -0.23 -2.61 -14.32
C PHE A 35 -0.72 -2.72 -12.88
N SER A 36 -0.66 -3.94 -12.33
CA SER A 36 -1.03 -4.21 -10.93
C SER A 36 0.18 -4.78 -10.21
N GLU A 37 0.50 -4.20 -9.06
CA GLU A 37 1.56 -4.67 -8.17
C GLU A 37 0.91 -5.14 -6.86
N LYS A 38 1.31 -6.30 -6.37
CA LYS A 38 0.86 -6.79 -5.07
C LYS A 38 1.92 -6.48 -4.02
N ILE A 39 1.53 -5.73 -3.00
CA ILE A 39 2.40 -5.43 -1.85
C ILE A 39 2.41 -6.66 -0.93
N GLN A 40 3.47 -7.47 -1.03
CA GLN A 40 3.61 -8.71 -0.26
C GLN A 40 5.06 -8.96 0.14
N ARG A 41 5.28 -9.62 1.29
CA ARG A 41 6.61 -9.96 1.80
C ARG A 41 7.29 -11.10 1.08
N PHE A 42 6.51 -12.03 0.53
CA PHE A 42 7.03 -13.23 -0.11
C PHE A 42 6.40 -13.38 -1.48
N THR A 43 7.22 -13.49 -2.51
CA THR A 43 6.77 -13.73 -3.88
C THR A 43 7.14 -15.14 -4.33
N PRO A 44 6.20 -15.92 -4.88
CA PRO A 44 6.54 -17.22 -5.45
C PRO A 44 7.25 -17.12 -6.81
N PHE A 45 7.36 -15.92 -7.39
CA PHE A 45 7.99 -15.68 -8.69
C PHE A 45 9.44 -15.22 -8.52
N SER A 46 10.38 -15.86 -9.21
CA SER A 46 11.82 -15.53 -9.14
C SER A 46 12.17 -14.11 -9.59
N LEU A 47 11.37 -13.53 -10.49
CA LEU A 47 11.50 -12.13 -10.94
C LEU A 47 10.52 -11.18 -10.22
N GLY A 48 9.79 -11.71 -9.24
CA GLY A 48 8.91 -10.90 -8.40
C GLY A 48 9.72 -9.98 -7.49
N PHE A 49 9.00 -9.15 -6.75
CA PHE A 49 9.62 -8.30 -5.76
C PHE A 49 8.88 -8.36 -4.44
N GLU A 50 9.66 -8.20 -3.38
CA GLU A 50 9.21 -8.36 -2.02
C GLU A 50 9.21 -6.99 -1.32
N PHE A 51 8.08 -6.70 -0.69
CA PHE A 51 7.85 -5.47 0.05
C PHE A 51 7.98 -5.74 1.54
N LEU A 52 8.86 -4.99 2.19
CA LEU A 52 9.13 -5.09 3.60
C LEU A 52 8.31 -4.05 4.37
N PRO A 53 7.72 -4.42 5.52
CA PRO A 53 6.98 -3.48 6.36
C PRO A 53 7.88 -2.36 6.89
N GLY A 54 7.41 -1.11 6.81
CA GLY A 54 8.16 0.07 7.23
C GLY A 54 9.12 0.63 6.18
N GLU A 55 9.30 -0.04 5.04
CA GLU A 55 10.16 0.42 3.95
C GLU A 55 9.42 1.30 2.94
N THR A 56 10.18 2.11 2.21
CA THR A 56 9.68 2.98 1.15
C THR A 56 10.30 2.64 -0.19
N TYR A 57 9.47 2.54 -1.21
CA TYR A 57 9.83 2.12 -2.56
C TYR A 57 9.51 3.21 -3.57
N TYR A 58 10.36 3.35 -4.59
CA TYR A 58 10.32 4.48 -5.49
C TYR A 58 10.13 4.06 -6.95
N TYR A 59 9.16 4.69 -7.60
CA TYR A 59 8.84 4.48 -9.01
C TYR A 59 8.97 5.80 -9.75
N ILE A 60 9.48 5.69 -10.97
CA ILE A 60 9.50 6.79 -11.94
C ILE A 60 9.03 6.28 -13.30
N SER A 61 8.43 7.17 -14.09
CA SER A 61 8.40 6.99 -15.54
C SER A 61 9.78 7.31 -16.11
N VAL A 62 10.33 6.48 -17.00
CA VAL A 62 11.59 6.82 -17.66
C VAL A 62 11.36 8.05 -18.56
N PRO A 63 12.14 9.14 -18.41
CA PRO A 63 12.03 10.31 -19.28
C PRO A 63 12.23 9.95 -20.74
N THR A 64 11.45 10.55 -21.63
CA THR A 64 11.72 10.55 -23.07
C THR A 64 12.75 11.63 -23.41
N PRO A 65 13.37 11.61 -24.60
CA PRO A 65 14.29 12.68 -25.02
C PRO A 65 13.67 14.09 -24.90
N GLU A 66 12.37 14.22 -25.18
CA GLU A 66 11.61 15.48 -25.13
C GLU A 66 11.28 15.93 -23.70
N SER A 67 11.38 15.01 -22.73
CA SER A 67 11.09 15.22 -21.32
C SER A 67 12.33 15.03 -20.43
N SER A 68 13.54 15.14 -21.00
CA SER A 68 14.80 14.94 -20.27
C SER A 68 14.83 15.69 -18.93
N GLY A 69 15.22 14.98 -17.86
CA GLY A 69 15.25 15.50 -16.48
C GLY A 69 13.88 15.66 -15.81
N ARG A 70 12.77 15.40 -16.50
CA ARG A 70 11.41 15.44 -15.96
C ARG A 70 10.77 14.06 -16.05
N CYS A 71 10.22 13.58 -14.94
CA CYS A 71 9.51 12.31 -14.88
C CYS A 71 8.29 12.40 -13.96
N LEU A 72 7.29 11.56 -14.24
CA LEU A 72 6.27 11.22 -13.26
C LEU A 72 6.89 10.32 -12.20
N ARG A 73 6.50 10.54 -10.95
CA ARG A 73 7.09 9.89 -9.78
C ARG A 73 5.99 9.34 -8.88
N LEU A 74 6.24 8.21 -8.24
CA LEU A 74 5.38 7.62 -7.23
C LEU A 74 6.25 7.06 -6.09
N GLN A 75 5.95 7.50 -4.88
CA GLN A 75 6.52 6.96 -3.64
C GLN A 75 5.49 6.05 -2.98
N VAL A 76 5.92 4.84 -2.60
CA VAL A 76 5.07 3.85 -1.93
C VAL A 76 5.71 3.52 -0.60
N SER A 77 5.12 3.98 0.49
CA SER A 77 5.52 3.62 1.84
C SER A 77 4.66 2.47 2.36
N VAL A 78 5.29 1.35 2.66
CA VAL A 78 4.62 0.18 3.23
C VAL A 78 4.47 0.42 4.71
N CYS A 79 3.22 0.46 5.19
CA CYS A 79 2.98 0.75 6.59
C CYS A 79 3.72 -0.21 7.52
N CYS A 80 4.03 0.37 8.69
CA CYS A 80 4.15 -0.33 9.95
C CYS A 80 5.45 -1.14 10.02
N LYS A 81 6.41 -0.71 10.85
CA LYS A 81 7.53 -1.59 11.20
C LYS A 81 6.95 -2.78 11.95
N GLY A 82 7.19 -4.00 11.47
CA GLY A 82 6.66 -5.20 12.09
C GLY A 82 6.99 -5.22 13.58
N SER A 83 5.99 -5.03 14.44
CA SER A 83 6.14 -5.31 15.87
C SER A 83 6.23 -6.83 15.97
N GLY A 84 7.39 -7.35 16.35
CA GLY A 84 7.64 -8.79 16.39
C GLY A 84 6.59 -9.56 17.21
N SER A 85 5.70 -10.24 16.51
CA SER A 85 5.12 -11.53 16.90
C SER A 85 4.56 -12.16 15.64
N GLU A 86 5.44 -12.85 14.90
CA GLU A 86 5.07 -13.60 13.71
C GLU A 86 4.22 -14.80 14.16
N SER A 87 2.92 -14.58 14.34
CA SER A 87 1.97 -15.69 14.33
C SER A 87 1.98 -16.20 12.89
N ALA A 88 2.71 -17.28 12.68
CA ALA A 88 2.70 -18.04 11.45
C ALA A 88 1.27 -18.56 11.22
N HIS A 89 0.44 -17.79 10.54
CA HIS A 89 -0.77 -18.34 9.95
C HIS A 89 -0.33 -19.30 8.84
N PRO A 90 -0.72 -20.58 8.87
CA PRO A 90 -0.36 -21.51 7.82
C PRO A 90 -0.94 -21.03 6.49
N VAL A 91 -0.10 -21.11 5.45
CA VAL A 91 -0.45 -20.84 4.05
C VAL A 91 -1.72 -21.62 3.72
N GLY A 92 -2.82 -20.89 3.50
CA GLY A 92 -4.08 -21.47 3.05
C GLY A 92 -3.92 -22.09 1.67
N SER A 93 -4.35 -23.35 1.54
CA SER A 93 -4.44 -24.08 0.27
C SER A 93 -5.31 -23.33 -0.76
N PRO A 94 -5.04 -23.49 -2.07
CA PRO A 94 -5.78 -22.77 -3.10
C PRO A 94 -7.16 -23.39 -3.29
N GLY A 95 -8.19 -22.71 -2.82
CA GLY A 95 -9.56 -23.03 -3.20
C GLY A 95 -10.59 -22.79 -2.12
N GLU A 96 -10.77 -21.55 -1.65
CA GLU A 96 -12.05 -21.16 -1.07
C GLU A 96 -12.46 -19.77 -1.56
N SER A 97 -13.66 -19.79 -2.16
CA SER A 97 -14.41 -18.67 -2.70
C SER A 97 -14.63 -17.58 -1.66
N GLY A 98 -14.61 -16.33 -2.10
CA GLY A 98 -14.75 -15.14 -1.28
C GLY A 98 -15.97 -15.20 -0.37
N THR A 99 -15.72 -15.13 0.93
CA THR A 99 -16.64 -14.51 1.87
C THR A 99 -15.87 -13.44 2.62
N SER A 100 -16.27 -12.19 2.40
CA SER A 100 -15.76 -11.04 3.12
C SER A 100 -16.21 -11.14 4.58
N GLY A 101 -15.37 -11.75 5.42
CA GLY A 101 -15.52 -11.72 6.86
C GLY A 101 -15.22 -10.33 7.41
N TRP A 102 -16.18 -9.42 7.32
CA TRP A 102 -16.19 -8.19 8.12
C TRP A 102 -16.50 -8.58 9.55
N ARG A 103 -15.48 -8.99 10.31
CA ARG A 103 -15.56 -9.06 11.77
C ARG A 103 -14.64 -7.97 12.32
N GLY A 104 -15.27 -6.90 12.77
CA GLY A 104 -14.65 -5.76 13.42
C GLY A 104 -15.70 -5.04 14.26
N GLU A 105 -16.38 -5.78 15.14
CA GLU A 105 -17.12 -5.18 16.24
C GLU A 105 -16.09 -4.45 17.12
N HIS A 106 -15.92 -3.14 16.90
CA HIS A 106 -15.22 -2.29 17.84
C HIS A 106 -15.99 -2.29 19.15
N ALA A 107 -15.47 -3.00 20.15
CA ALA A 107 -15.89 -2.77 21.52
C ALA A 107 -15.70 -1.28 21.83
N PRO A 108 -16.75 -0.54 22.22
CA PRO A 108 -16.61 0.88 22.52
C PRO A 108 -15.64 1.04 23.69
N SER A 109 -14.69 1.96 23.56
CA SER A 109 -13.73 2.25 24.62
C SER A 109 -14.48 2.61 25.92
N PRO A 110 -13.92 2.30 27.11
CA PRO A 110 -14.56 2.60 28.39
C PRO A 110 -14.87 4.09 28.57
N LEU A 111 -14.10 4.97 27.91
CA LEU A 111 -14.35 6.41 27.86
C LEU A 111 -15.63 6.77 27.07
N SER A 112 -15.92 6.03 25.99
CA SER A 112 -17.15 6.23 25.19
C SER A 112 -18.40 5.87 25.99
N LEU A 113 -18.37 4.75 26.71
CA LEU A 113 -19.45 4.33 27.60
C LEU A 113 -19.69 5.34 28.74
N LEU A 114 -18.60 5.85 29.35
CA LEU A 114 -18.70 6.87 30.39
C LEU A 114 -19.32 8.16 29.87
N LEU A 115 -18.94 8.61 28.67
CA LEU A 115 -19.48 9.83 28.06
C LEU A 115 -20.98 9.68 27.76
N LEU A 116 -21.41 8.52 27.24
CA LEU A 116 -22.82 8.22 26.95
C LEU A 116 -23.69 8.24 28.22
N LEU A 117 -23.16 7.82 29.36
CA LEU A 117 -23.86 7.85 30.65
C LEU A 117 -23.90 9.25 31.29
N LEU A 118 -22.83 10.04 31.14
CA LEU A 118 -22.73 11.37 31.75
C LEU A 118 -23.55 12.43 31.00
N LEU A 119 -23.69 12.33 29.68
CA LEU A 119 -24.43 13.28 28.86
C LEU A 119 -25.89 13.52 29.32
N PRO A 120 -26.73 12.49 29.54
CA PRO A 120 -28.11 12.69 30.00
C PRO A 120 -28.17 13.26 31.42
N ILE A 121 -27.25 12.86 32.30
CA ILE A 121 -27.16 13.38 33.68
C ILE A 121 -26.83 14.87 33.67
N LEU A 122 -25.87 15.30 32.83
CA LEU A 122 -25.51 16.70 32.67
C LEU A 122 -26.65 17.55 32.10
N ARG A 123 -27.50 16.95 31.24
CA ARG A 123 -28.69 17.63 30.72
C ARG A 123 -29.76 17.80 31.79
N LEU A 124 -29.95 16.81 32.66
CA LEU A 124 -30.91 16.89 33.74
C LEU A 124 -30.51 17.96 34.77
N LEU A 125 -29.23 18.03 35.11
CA LEU A 125 -28.66 19.04 36.02
C LEU A 125 -28.68 20.47 35.47
N ARG A 126 -28.88 20.66 34.16
CA ARG A 126 -29.03 21.98 33.53
C ARG A 126 -30.48 22.48 33.49
N VAL A 127 -31.44 21.60 33.77
CA VAL A 127 -32.89 21.89 33.71
C VAL A 127 -33.46 22.09 35.12
N LEU A 128 -32.75 21.67 36.16
CA LEU A 128 -32.95 22.03 37.57
C LEU A 128 -32.18 23.32 37.92
#